data_AF-A0A943TNX2-F1
#
_entry.id   AF-A0A943TNX2-F1
#
_cell.length_a   1.000
_cell.length_b   1.000
_cell.length_c   1.000
_cell.angle_alpha   90.00
_cell.angle_beta   90.00
_cell.angle_gamma   90.00
#
_symmetry.space_group_name_H-M   'P 1'
#
loop_
_entity.id
_entity.type
_entity.pdbx_description
1 polymer ?
#
loop_
_entity_poly.entity_id
_entity_poly.type
_entity_poly.pdbx_seq_one_letter_code
_entity_poly.pdbx_strand_id
1 'polypeptide(L)'
;YSYLVQDSHIDREQLDEIVDLIVDTVCSARKVIRIAGDDYPAEVVKSRFMKLDSSHVQYVMDCMKDNTTYVRNIKKYLLAALYNAPTTINSYYSSLVQHDMYGDGQRG
;
A
#
# COMPACT_ATOMS: atom_id res chain seq x y z
N TYR A 1 5.26 -11.85 29.13
CA TYR A 1 4.76 -12.54 27.92
C TYR A 1 3.31 -12.12 27.66
N SER A 2 3.05 -10.82 27.52
CA SER A 2 1.67 -10.29 27.57
C SER A 2 1.47 -9.13 26.58
N TYR A 3 2.00 -9.25 25.37
CA TYR A 3 1.93 -8.17 24.37
C TYR A 3 1.91 -8.62 22.90
N LEU A 4 1.66 -9.91 22.60
CA LEU A 4 1.73 -10.45 21.23
C LEU A 4 0.41 -11.01 20.69
N VAL A 5 -0.75 -10.53 21.18
CA VAL A 5 -2.05 -11.12 20.77
C VAL A 5 -3.03 -10.08 20.20
N GLN A 6 -2.63 -8.81 20.00
CA GLN A 6 -3.51 -7.82 19.34
C GLN A 6 -3.18 -7.51 17.88
N ASP A 7 -1.99 -7.83 17.35
CA ASP A 7 -1.64 -7.48 15.97
C ASP A 7 -2.33 -8.38 14.93
N SER A 8 -2.38 -9.70 15.15
CA SER A 8 -2.78 -10.63 14.08
C SER A 8 -4.24 -10.52 13.62
N HIS A 9 -5.15 -9.99 14.45
CA HIS A 9 -6.54 -9.79 14.05
C HIS A 9 -6.74 -8.48 13.27
N ILE A 10 -6.00 -7.43 13.66
CA ILE A 10 -6.02 -6.13 12.99
C ILE A 10 -5.37 -6.25 11.60
N ASP A 11 -4.27 -7.01 11.50
CA ASP A 11 -3.60 -7.24 10.23
C ASP A 11 -4.49 -7.97 9.21
N ARG A 12 -5.31 -8.95 9.65
CA ARG A 12 -6.25 -9.65 8.75
C ARG A 12 -7.41 -8.77 8.30
N GLU A 13 -7.99 -8.00 9.20
CA GLU A 13 -9.14 -7.13 8.88
C GLU A 13 -8.72 -6.03 7.90
N GLN A 14 -7.55 -5.41 8.12
CA GLN A 14 -6.98 -4.44 7.18
C GLN A 14 -6.61 -5.08 5.83
N LEU A 15 -6.07 -6.31 5.84
CA LEU A 15 -5.77 -7.02 4.61
C LEU A 15 -7.04 -7.34 3.82
N ASP A 16 -8.10 -7.81 4.47
CA ASP A 16 -9.41 -8.04 3.84
C ASP A 16 -9.98 -6.73 3.28
N GLU A 17 -9.88 -5.60 4.00
CA GLU A 17 -10.30 -4.29 3.48
C GLU A 17 -9.53 -3.87 2.22
N ILE A 18 -8.22 -4.12 2.17
CA ILE A 18 -7.39 -3.83 0.99
C ILE A 18 -7.80 -4.72 -0.19
N VAL A 19 -8.01 -6.01 0.06
CA VAL A 19 -8.43 -6.96 -0.97
C VAL A 19 -9.81 -6.58 -1.51
N ASP A 20 -10.77 -6.27 -0.65
CA ASP A 20 -12.10 -5.80 -1.05
C ASP A 20 -12.00 -4.52 -1.88
N LEU A 21 -11.12 -3.58 -1.52
CA LEU A 21 -10.90 -2.35 -2.29
C LEU A 21 -10.32 -2.65 -3.68
N ILE A 22 -9.38 -3.59 -3.79
CA ILE A 22 -8.82 -4.03 -5.08
C ILE A 22 -9.93 -4.63 -5.94
N VAL A 23 -10.74 -5.53 -5.36
CA VAL A 23 -11.86 -6.18 -6.06
C VAL A 23 -12.88 -5.15 -6.53
N ASP A 24 -13.32 -4.23 -5.68
CA ASP A 24 -14.24 -3.14 -6.03
C ASP A 24 -13.70 -2.28 -7.17
N THR A 25 -12.40 -2.01 -7.17
CA THR A 25 -11.73 -1.21 -8.21
C THR A 25 -11.69 -1.97 -9.53
N VAL A 26 -11.36 -3.26 -9.50
CA VAL A 26 -11.24 -4.10 -10.69
C VAL A 26 -12.61 -4.43 -11.31
N CYS A 27 -13.61 -4.67 -10.46
CA CYS A 27 -14.99 -4.95 -10.85
C CYS A 27 -15.79 -3.69 -11.19
N SER A 28 -15.20 -2.49 -11.05
CA SER A 28 -15.90 -1.25 -11.36
C SER A 28 -16.34 -1.18 -12.82
N ALA A 29 -17.61 -0.83 -13.06
CA ALA A 29 -18.17 -0.55 -14.39
C ALA A 29 -17.88 0.88 -14.87
N ARG A 30 -17.18 1.70 -14.07
CA ARG A 30 -16.84 3.08 -14.41
C ARG A 30 -15.83 3.11 -15.55
N LYS A 31 -15.92 4.13 -16.42
CA LYS A 31 -14.94 4.36 -17.50
C LYS A 31 -13.65 5.01 -17.00
N VAL A 32 -13.73 5.76 -15.90
CA VAL A 32 -12.64 6.55 -15.33
C VAL A 32 -12.66 6.38 -13.81
N ILE A 33 -11.48 6.27 -13.20
CA ILE A 33 -11.27 6.15 -11.77
C ILE A 33 -10.35 7.28 -11.33
N ARG A 34 -10.74 7.99 -10.28
CA ARG A 34 -9.94 9.09 -9.72
C ARG A 34 -8.96 8.56 -8.69
N ILE A 35 -7.66 8.76 -8.94
CA ILE A 35 -6.55 8.36 -8.06
C ILE A 35 -5.78 9.61 -7.65
N ALA A 36 -5.61 9.84 -6.35
CA ALA A 36 -4.85 10.98 -5.80
C ALA A 36 -5.25 12.39 -6.30
N GLY A 37 -6.43 12.54 -6.93
CA GLY A 37 -6.90 13.81 -7.49
C GLY A 37 -6.95 13.83 -9.02
N ASP A 38 -6.26 12.90 -9.67
CA ASP A 38 -6.20 12.77 -11.13
C ASP A 38 -7.14 11.68 -11.65
N ASP A 39 -7.64 11.87 -12.87
CA ASP A 39 -8.56 10.96 -13.54
C ASP A 39 -7.81 10.02 -14.49
N TYR A 40 -7.91 8.71 -14.23
CA TYR A 40 -7.27 7.67 -15.03
C TYR A 40 -8.33 6.78 -15.71
N PRO A 41 -8.10 6.31 -16.95
CA PRO A 41 -8.97 5.31 -17.57
C PRO A 41 -9.04 4.06 -16.70
N ALA A 42 -10.24 3.53 -16.49
CA ALA A 42 -10.45 2.37 -15.62
C ALA A 42 -9.60 1.17 -16.06
N GLU A 43 -9.46 0.94 -17.37
CA GLU A 43 -8.60 -0.12 -17.93
C GLU A 43 -7.13 -0.02 -17.47
N VAL A 44 -6.58 1.19 -17.37
CA VAL A 44 -5.21 1.41 -16.91
C VAL A 44 -5.06 1.09 -15.43
N VAL A 45 -6.03 1.56 -14.63
CA VAL A 45 -6.07 1.28 -13.19
C VAL A 45 -6.21 -0.22 -12.96
N LYS A 46 -7.13 -0.89 -13.65
CA LYS A 46 -7.33 -2.34 -13.61
C LYS A 46 -6.05 -3.10 -13.97
N SER A 47 -5.40 -2.74 -15.07
CA SER A 47 -4.15 -3.38 -15.49
C SER A 47 -3.04 -3.25 -14.44
N ARG A 48 -2.95 -2.10 -13.77
CA ARG A 48 -1.98 -1.92 -12.67
C ARG A 48 -2.35 -2.74 -11.43
N PHE A 49 -3.62 -2.76 -11.05
CA PHE A 49 -4.10 -3.53 -9.91
C PHE A 49 -3.93 -5.05 -10.13
N MET A 50 -4.12 -5.53 -11.35
CA MET A 50 -3.87 -6.93 -11.72
C MET A 50 -2.38 -7.33 -11.71
N LYS A 51 -1.46 -6.36 -11.68
CA LYS A 51 -0.02 -6.59 -11.54
C LYS A 51 0.45 -6.49 -10.09
N LEU A 52 -0.47 -6.28 -9.14
CA LEU A 52 -0.13 -6.30 -7.74
C LEU A 52 0.14 -7.74 -7.30
N ASP A 53 1.14 -7.86 -6.44
CA ASP A 53 1.62 -9.11 -5.85
C ASP A 53 1.57 -8.95 -4.33
N SER A 54 1.77 -10.04 -3.61
CA SER A 54 1.81 -10.06 -2.15
C SER A 54 2.81 -9.04 -1.55
N SER A 55 3.93 -8.78 -2.22
CA SER A 55 4.91 -7.76 -1.82
C SER A 55 4.34 -6.34 -1.85
N HIS A 56 3.51 -6.02 -2.85
CA HIS A 56 2.85 -4.72 -2.97
C HIS A 56 1.82 -4.50 -1.88
N VAL A 57 1.07 -5.56 -1.53
CA VAL A 57 0.09 -5.51 -0.42
C VAL A 57 0.81 -5.30 0.90
N GLN A 58 1.90 -6.03 1.15
CA GLN A 58 2.72 -5.87 2.35
C GLN A 58 3.26 -4.43 2.47
N TYR A 59 3.82 -3.88 1.40
CA TYR A 59 4.31 -2.50 1.38
C TYR A 59 3.22 -1.48 1.76
N VAL A 60 1.99 -1.66 1.28
CA VAL A 60 0.87 -0.76 1.62
C VAL A 60 0.46 -0.91 3.08
N MET A 61 0.48 -2.14 3.62
CA MET A 61 0.24 -2.40 5.04
C MET A 61 1.30 -1.74 5.94
N ASP A 62 2.57 -1.82 5.55
CA ASP A 62 3.67 -1.17 6.27
C ASP A 62 3.50 0.36 6.23
N CYS A 63 3.15 0.92 5.06
CA CYS A 63 2.83 2.35 4.91
C CYS A 63 1.62 2.81 5.75
N MET A 64 0.67 1.91 6.04
CA MET A 64 -0.47 2.20 6.92
C MET A 64 -0.05 2.23 8.39
N LYS A 65 0.82 1.32 8.83
CA LYS A 65 1.35 1.31 10.20
C LYS A 65 2.16 2.56 10.51
N ASP A 66 2.94 3.06 9.55
CA ASP A 66 3.75 4.27 9.73
C ASP A 66 2.93 5.58 9.67
N ASN A 67 1.80 5.59 8.95
CA ASN A 67 0.95 6.79 8.85
C ASN A 67 -0.10 6.83 9.97
N THR A 68 0.29 7.39 11.11
CA THR A 68 -0.61 7.69 12.26
C THR A 68 -1.54 8.89 12.04
N THR A 69 -1.53 9.49 10.84
CA THR A 69 -2.36 10.66 10.55
C THR A 69 -3.80 10.21 10.30
N TYR A 70 -4.77 10.89 10.93
CA TYR A 70 -6.20 10.59 10.80
C TYR A 70 -6.66 10.82 9.34
N VAL A 71 -6.54 9.80 8.50
CA VAL A 71 -6.93 9.87 7.10
C VAL A 71 -8.46 9.94 7.04
N ARG A 72 -9.00 11.15 6.83
CA ARG A 72 -10.45 11.40 6.69
C ARG A 72 -11.15 10.51 5.65
N ASN A 73 -10.41 9.96 4.69
CA ASN A 73 -10.93 9.08 3.66
C ASN A 73 -9.93 7.94 3.36
N ILE A 74 -9.80 7.01 4.31
CA ILE A 74 -8.84 5.89 4.29
C ILE A 74 -8.83 5.12 2.97
N LYS A 75 -10.02 4.90 2.38
CA LYS A 75 -10.16 4.22 1.08
C LYS A 75 -9.47 4.94 -0.07
N LYS A 76 -9.54 6.28 -0.13
CA LYS A 76 -8.86 7.05 -1.18
C LYS A 76 -7.35 7.01 -1.04
N TYR A 77 -6.87 7.00 0.20
CA TYR A 77 -5.44 6.88 0.49
C TYR A 77 -4.92 5.51 0.08
N LEU A 78 -5.56 4.42 0.51
CA LEU A 78 -5.23 3.05 0.14
C LEU A 78 -5.24 2.87 -1.38
N LEU A 79 -6.25 3.39 -2.07
CA LEU A 79 -6.35 3.32 -3.52
C LEU A 79 -5.15 3.98 -4.22
N ALA A 80 -4.72 5.15 -3.74
CA ALA A 80 -3.53 5.84 -4.25
C ALA A 80 -2.24 5.08 -3.92
N ALA A 81 -2.12 4.56 -2.70
CA ALA A 81 -0.96 3.77 -2.28
C ALA A 81 -0.81 2.49 -3.12
N LEU A 82 -1.89 1.74 -3.32
CA LEU A 82 -1.93 0.53 -4.16
C LEU A 82 -1.59 0.84 -5.62
N TYR A 83 -2.13 1.93 -6.18
CA TYR A 83 -1.81 2.34 -7.55
C TYR A 83 -0.34 2.70 -7.74
N ASN A 84 0.27 3.32 -6.72
CA ASN A 84 1.66 3.75 -6.73
C ASN A 84 2.63 2.64 -6.27
N ALA A 85 2.15 1.59 -5.60
CA ALA A 85 2.98 0.56 -4.99
C ALA A 85 4.00 -0.03 -5.98
N PRO A 86 3.67 -0.45 -7.22
CA PRO A 86 4.66 -0.99 -8.14
C PRO A 86 5.77 -0.02 -8.54
N THR A 87 5.48 1.28 -8.51
CA THR A 87 6.46 2.32 -8.84
C THR A 87 7.29 2.77 -7.64
N THR A 88 6.74 2.71 -6.43
CA THR A 88 7.41 3.18 -5.21
C THR A 88 8.11 2.06 -4.44
N ILE A 89 7.68 0.80 -4.59
CA ILE A 89 8.22 -0.35 -3.86
C ILE A 89 9.71 -0.57 -4.14
N ASN A 90 10.15 -0.39 -5.40
CA ASN A 90 11.56 -0.50 -5.78
C ASN A 90 12.41 0.57 -5.10
N SER A 91 11.89 1.79 -4.99
CA SER A 91 12.57 2.89 -4.29
C SER A 91 12.63 2.65 -2.78
N TYR A 92 11.54 2.15 -2.20
CA TYR A 92 11.45 1.84 -0.78
C TYR A 92 12.44 0.75 -0.36
N TYR A 93 12.48 -0.40 -1.06
CA TYR A 93 13.44 -1.46 -0.76
C TYR A 93 14.89 -1.06 -1.05
N SER A 94 15.13 -0.29 -2.13
CA SER A 94 16.48 0.25 -2.39
C SER A 94 16.95 1.19 -1.28
N SER A 95 16.04 2.01 -0.74
CA SER A 95 16.34 2.95 0.35
C SER A 95 16.58 2.21 1.67
N LEU A 96 15.83 1.14 1.96
CA LEU A 96 16.05 0.30 3.15
C LEU A 96 17.42 -0.39 3.10
N VAL A 97 17.81 -0.96 1.95
CA VAL A 97 19.14 -1.58 1.80
C VAL A 97 20.26 -0.56 1.92
N GLN A 98 20.08 0.65 1.36
CA GLN A 98 21.05 1.74 1.55
C GLN A 98 21.13 2.19 3.01
N HIS A 99 20.00 2.24 3.72
CA HIS A 99 19.98 2.60 5.14
C HIS A 99 20.69 1.56 6.01
N ASP A 100 20.51 0.26 5.74
CA ASP A 100 21.22 -0.81 6.44
C ASP A 100 22.73 -0.86 6.08
N MET A 101 23.11 -0.52 4.84
CA MET A 101 24.50 -0.48 4.40
C MET A 101 25.28 0.75 4.91
N TYR A 102 24.61 1.89 5.12
CA TYR A 102 25.23 3.13 5.61
C TYR A 102 25.02 3.36 7.11
N GLY A 103 24.07 2.68 7.75
CA GLY A 103 23.74 2.83 9.17
C GLY A 103 24.78 2.24 10.14
N ASP A 104 25.66 1.35 9.68
CA ASP A 104 26.73 0.74 10.50
C ASP A 104 28.11 1.43 10.31
N GLY A 105 28.17 2.53 9.54
CA GLY A 105 29.42 3.17 9.12
C GLY A 105 29.87 4.41 9.92
N GLN A 106 29.12 4.90 10.90
CA GLN A 106 29.55 6.05 11.73
C GLN A 106 29.58 5.72 13.22
N ARG A 107 30.61 4.96 13.59
CA ARG A 107 31.30 5.10 14.87
C ARG A 107 32.79 5.33 14.56
N GLY A 108 33.10 6.57 14.21
CA GLY A 108 34.46 7.12 14.18
C GLY A 108 34.59 8.15 15.29
#